data_AF-A0AAV5KWB8-F1
#
_entry.id   AF-A0AAV5KWB8-F1
#
_cell.length_a   1.000
_cell.length_b   1.000
_cell.length_c   1.000
_cell.angle_alpha   90.00
_cell.angle_beta   90.00
_cell.angle_gamma   90.00
#
_symmetry.space_group_name_H-M   'P 1'
#
loop_
_entity.id
_entity.type
_entity.pdbx_description
1 polymer ?
#
loop_
_entity_poly.entity_id
_entity_poly.type
_entity_poly.pdbx_seq_one_letter_code
_entity_poly.pdbx_strand_id
1 'polypeptide(L)'
;MAVGLHTGIPWVMCKQTDAPYDIINTCNGYYCDGFKANSKNKPILWTEDWDGWYAKWGGRLPHRPVEDLAFAIARFFERGGCFQNYYMYFGGTNFGRTSGGPFYITSYDYDAPIDEYGRSPE
;
A
#
# COMPACT_ATOMS: atom_id res chain seq x y z
N MET A 1 15.64 -18.91 -5.54
CA MET A 1 14.76 -18.38 -4.47
C MET A 1 15.29 -17.00 -4.09
N ALA A 2 14.43 -16.02 -3.79
CA ALA A 2 14.77 -14.58 -3.70
C ALA A 2 16.01 -14.27 -2.83
N VAL A 3 16.10 -14.86 -1.64
CA VAL A 3 17.23 -14.65 -0.70
C VAL A 3 18.58 -15.08 -1.31
N GLY A 4 18.59 -16.10 -2.17
CA GLY A 4 19.80 -16.58 -2.85
C GLY A 4 20.31 -15.67 -3.97
N LEU A 5 19.66 -14.53 -4.23
CA LEU A 5 20.14 -13.53 -5.17
C LEU A 5 21.16 -12.57 -4.54
N HIS A 6 21.39 -12.65 -3.22
CA HIS A 6 22.44 -11.90 -2.50
C HIS A 6 22.44 -10.39 -2.78
N THR A 7 21.27 -9.75 -2.71
CA THR A 7 21.08 -8.32 -3.00
C THR A 7 21.75 -7.37 -2.01
N GLY A 8 22.16 -7.86 -0.83
CA GLY A 8 22.76 -7.04 0.24
C GLY A 8 21.76 -6.20 1.04
N ILE A 9 20.46 -6.31 0.75
CA ILE A 9 19.38 -5.60 1.44
C ILE A 9 18.24 -6.56 1.84
N PRO A 10 17.40 -6.21 2.82
CA PRO A 10 16.32 -7.07 3.28
C PRO A 10 15.26 -7.38 2.21
N TRP A 11 14.66 -8.57 2.30
CA TRP A 11 13.47 -8.94 1.55
C TRP A 11 12.21 -8.76 2.40
N VAL A 12 11.11 -8.34 1.76
CA VAL A 12 9.80 -8.18 2.39
C VAL A 12 8.74 -9.03 1.69
N MET A 13 7.75 -9.53 2.44
CA MET A 13 6.56 -10.19 1.90
C MET A 13 5.30 -9.67 2.61
N CYS A 14 4.39 -9.07 1.85
CA CYS A 14 3.14 -8.55 2.38
C CYS A 14 2.11 -9.65 2.64
N LYS A 15 1.35 -9.51 3.73
CA LYS A 15 0.29 -10.47 4.14
C LYS A 15 0.76 -11.93 4.27
N GLN A 16 2.04 -12.14 4.56
CA GLN A 16 2.64 -13.47 4.71
C GLN A 16 3.00 -13.76 6.17
N THR A 17 2.06 -14.31 6.96
CA THR A 17 2.26 -14.53 8.40
C THR A 17 3.37 -15.54 8.72
N ASP A 18 3.63 -16.49 7.82
CA ASP A 18 4.64 -17.53 7.92
C ASP A 18 5.91 -17.23 7.10
N ALA A 19 6.15 -15.96 6.75
CA ALA A 19 7.36 -15.57 6.02
C ALA A 19 8.62 -16.12 6.73
N PRO A 20 9.55 -16.78 5.99
CA PRO A 20 10.79 -17.32 6.53
C PRO A 20 11.60 -16.30 7.35
N TYR A 21 12.53 -16.81 8.16
CA TYR A 21 13.27 -15.98 9.11
C TYR A 21 13.93 -14.75 8.48
N ASP A 22 14.57 -14.91 7.31
CA ASP A 22 15.31 -13.86 6.61
C ASP A 22 14.41 -12.84 5.87
N ILE A 23 13.08 -13.02 5.90
CA ILE A 23 12.11 -12.20 5.18
C ILE A 23 11.20 -11.48 6.17
N ILE A 24 11.07 -10.16 6.03
CA ILE A 24 10.19 -9.36 6.90
C ILE A 24 8.75 -9.47 6.38
N ASN A 25 7.83 -9.95 7.23
CA ASN A 25 6.41 -9.94 6.90
C ASN A 25 5.80 -8.56 7.15
N THR A 26 4.94 -8.10 6.25
CA THR A 26 4.38 -6.74 6.29
C THR A 26 2.86 -6.74 6.19
N CYS A 27 2.26 -5.59 6.48
CA CYS A 27 0.82 -5.38 6.47
C CYS A 27 0.36 -4.51 5.29
N ASN A 28 -0.84 -4.80 4.77
CA ASN A 28 -1.55 -4.01 3.77
C ASN A 28 -3.01 -3.83 4.21
N GLY A 29 -3.55 -2.63 4.05
CA GLY A 29 -4.92 -2.32 4.46
C GLY A 29 -5.16 -0.83 4.59
N TYR A 30 -6.38 -0.45 4.96
CA TYR A 30 -6.70 0.92 5.42
C TYR A 30 -6.11 1.22 6.81
N TYR A 31 -5.89 0.16 7.61
CA TYR A 31 -5.38 0.23 8.97
C TYR A 31 -4.45 -0.96 9.23
N CYS A 32 -3.24 -0.67 9.72
CA CYS A 32 -2.25 -1.69 10.12
C CYS A 32 -1.70 -1.48 11.53
N ASP A 33 -2.32 -0.62 12.33
CA ASP A 33 -1.89 -0.27 13.68
C ASP A 33 -2.04 -1.42 14.71
N GLY A 34 -2.78 -2.48 14.35
CA GLY A 34 -2.87 -3.73 15.11
C GLY A 34 -1.93 -4.84 14.64
N PHE A 35 -1.19 -4.61 13.56
CA PHE A 35 -0.30 -5.61 12.97
C PHE A 35 0.87 -5.93 13.88
N LYS A 36 1.27 -7.19 13.90
CA LYS A 36 2.47 -7.68 14.59
C LYS A 36 3.30 -8.49 13.61
N ALA A 37 4.60 -8.19 13.54
CA ALA A 37 5.54 -9.01 12.80
C ALA A 37 5.57 -10.45 13.37
N ASN A 38 5.93 -11.42 12.54
CA ASN A 38 5.94 -12.84 12.92
C ASN A 38 7.13 -13.21 13.84
N SER A 39 7.98 -12.25 14.17
CA SER A 39 9.06 -12.35 15.14
C SER A 39 9.26 -11.01 15.84
N LYS A 40 9.63 -11.05 17.13
CA LYS A 40 9.91 -9.83 17.93
C LYS A 40 11.14 -9.06 17.45
N ASN A 41 12.01 -9.70 16.67
CA ASN A 41 13.23 -9.08 16.14
C ASN A 41 13.03 -8.42 14.77
N LYS A 42 11.80 -8.43 14.24
CA LYS A 42 11.46 -7.85 12.94
C LYS A 42 10.73 -6.53 13.14
N PRO A 43 10.99 -5.51 12.28
CA PRO A 43 10.28 -4.24 12.33
C PRO A 43 8.83 -4.40 11.89
N ILE A 44 7.98 -3.45 12.30
CA ILE A 44 6.58 -3.36 11.87
C ILE A 44 6.50 -2.43 10.66
N LEU A 45 6.20 -3.02 9.50
CA LEU A 45 6.13 -2.31 8.21
C LEU A 45 4.70 -2.38 7.64
N TRP A 46 4.21 -1.24 7.17
CA TRP A 46 2.95 -1.11 6.43
C TRP A 46 3.28 -0.79 4.97
N THR A 47 3.17 -1.79 4.10
CA THR A 47 3.62 -1.70 2.70
C THR A 47 2.55 -1.15 1.76
N GLU A 48 1.28 -1.22 2.14
CA GLU A 48 0.19 -0.61 1.37
C GLU A 48 -0.86 0.00 2.31
N ASP A 49 -0.75 1.30 2.54
CA ASP A 49 -1.80 2.13 3.11
C ASP A 49 -2.72 2.60 2.00
N TRP A 50 -3.93 2.05 1.97
CA TRP A 50 -4.87 2.29 0.89
C TRP A 50 -5.53 3.66 1.06
N ASP A 51 -4.94 4.69 0.48
CA ASP A 51 -5.46 6.07 0.48
C ASP A 51 -6.72 6.27 -0.36
N GLY A 52 -7.13 5.27 -1.12
CA GLY A 52 -8.46 5.15 -1.69
C GLY A 52 -8.69 3.77 -2.29
N TRP A 53 -9.22 3.69 -3.51
CA TRP A 53 -9.43 2.41 -4.18
C TRP A 53 -9.50 2.54 -5.70
N TYR A 54 -9.19 1.45 -6.40
CA TYR A 54 -9.32 1.40 -7.85
C TYR A 54 -10.79 1.42 -8.28
N ALA A 55 -11.08 2.13 -9.37
CA ALA A 55 -12.44 2.20 -9.94
C ALA A 55 -12.69 1.11 -10.99
N LYS A 56 -13.95 0.71 -11.13
CA LYS A 56 -14.41 -0.30 -12.09
C LYS A 56 -15.45 0.27 -13.04
N TRP A 57 -15.48 -0.24 -14.27
CA TRP A 57 -16.54 0.10 -15.22
C TRP A 57 -17.92 -0.24 -14.62
N GLY A 58 -18.85 0.72 -14.66
CA GLY A 58 -20.18 0.59 -14.05
C GLY A 58 -20.22 0.75 -12.52
N GLY A 59 -19.07 0.99 -11.87
CA GLY A 59 -18.96 1.29 -10.44
C GLY A 59 -18.99 2.80 -10.13
N ARG A 60 -19.05 3.13 -8.84
CA ARG A 60 -18.80 4.49 -8.33
C ARG A 60 -17.31 4.75 -8.21
N LEU A 61 -16.91 6.02 -8.26
CA LEU A 61 -15.54 6.43 -7.91
C LEU A 61 -15.38 6.32 -6.38
N PRO A 62 -14.43 5.51 -5.89
CA PRO A 62 -14.10 5.44 -4.47
C PRO A 62 -13.43 6.74 -4.00
N HIS A 63 -13.62 7.08 -2.73
CA HIS A 63 -12.97 8.20 -2.07
C HIS A 63 -12.71 7.83 -0.60
N ARG A 64 -11.55 8.22 -0.06
CA ARG A 64 -11.20 8.08 1.36
C ARG A 64 -10.90 9.47 1.92
N PRO A 65 -11.54 9.87 3.03
CA PRO A 65 -11.25 11.15 3.66
C PRO A 65 -9.79 11.28 4.09
N VAL A 66 -9.19 12.44 3.83
CA VAL A 66 -7.80 12.75 4.19
C VAL A 66 -7.59 12.67 5.71
N GLU A 67 -8.62 13.03 6.50
CA GLU A 67 -8.58 12.96 7.96
C GLU A 67 -8.51 11.50 8.46
N ASP A 68 -9.20 10.58 7.79
CA ASP A 68 -9.14 9.14 8.11
C ASP A 68 -7.75 8.57 7.78
N LEU A 69 -7.21 8.93 6.60
CA LEU A 69 -5.86 8.55 6.19
C LEU A 69 -4.81 9.05 7.18
N ALA A 70 -4.84 10.34 7.51
CA ALA A 70 -3.91 10.95 8.47
C ALA A 70 -4.03 10.30 9.87
N PHE A 71 -5.25 10.01 10.32
CA PHE A 71 -5.50 9.32 11.59
C PHE A 71 -4.92 7.90 11.61
N ALA A 72 -5.13 7.13 10.55
CA ALA A 72 -4.63 5.76 10.45
C ALA A 72 -3.09 5.72 10.50
N ILE A 73 -2.44 6.65 9.78
CA ILE A 73 -0.97 6.80 9.76
C ILE A 73 -0.44 7.19 11.15
N ALA A 74 -1.03 8.22 11.78
CA ALA A 74 -0.63 8.65 13.11
C ALA A 74 -0.73 7.52 14.13
N ARG A 75 -1.85 6.77 14.12
CA ARG A 75 -2.08 5.64 15.02
C ARG A 75 -1.11 4.48 14.78
N PHE A 76 -0.71 4.24 13.53
CA PHE A 76 0.28 3.23 13.19
C PHE A 76 1.66 3.57 13.77
N PHE A 77 2.14 4.81 13.57
CA PHE A 77 3.43 5.25 14.11
C PHE A 77 3.43 5.34 15.64
N GLU A 78 2.33 5.81 16.25
CA GLU A 78 2.17 5.83 17.71
C GLU A 78 2.35 4.43 18.34
N ARG A 79 1.92 3.38 17.63
CA ARG A 79 1.99 1.99 18.09
C ARG A 79 3.28 1.26 17.72
N GLY A 80 4.32 1.99 17.34
CA GLY A 80 5.65 1.43 17.04
C GLY A 80 5.80 0.94 15.60
N GLY A 81 4.88 1.31 14.71
CA GLY A 81 5.13 1.26 13.27
C GLY A 81 6.35 2.11 12.91
N CYS A 82 7.15 1.66 11.95
CA CYS A 82 8.41 2.33 11.59
C CYS A 82 8.60 2.57 10.08
N PHE A 83 7.66 2.07 9.27
CA PHE A 83 7.61 2.29 7.83
C PHE A 83 6.15 2.24 7.39
N GLN A 84 5.73 3.25 6.63
CA GLN A 84 4.43 3.30 5.97
C GLN A 84 4.66 3.68 4.51
N ASN A 85 3.84 3.13 3.61
CA ASN A 85 3.84 3.47 2.20
C ASN A 85 2.40 3.66 1.72
N TYR A 86 2.13 4.82 1.13
CA TYR A 86 0.88 5.12 0.43
C TYR A 86 0.74 4.22 -0.79
N TYR A 87 -0.37 3.48 -0.87
CA TYR A 87 -0.80 2.77 -2.06
C TYR A 87 -2.15 3.37 -2.45
N MET A 88 -2.20 4.42 -3.27
CA MET A 88 -1.16 4.93 -4.18
C MET A 88 -0.80 6.40 -3.92
N TYR A 89 0.48 6.71 -3.71
CA TYR A 89 0.93 8.11 -3.69
C TYR A 89 0.66 8.87 -5.00
N PHE A 90 0.84 8.19 -6.14
CA PHE A 90 0.41 8.58 -7.48
C PHE A 90 -0.03 7.32 -8.20
N GLY A 91 -1.30 7.26 -8.59
CA GLY A 91 -1.84 6.09 -9.27
C GLY A 91 -1.70 6.15 -10.80
N GLY A 92 -2.10 7.27 -11.42
CA GLY A 92 -1.93 7.52 -12.85
C GLY A 92 -2.97 6.82 -13.74
N THR A 93 -2.52 6.24 -14.86
CA THR A 93 -3.40 5.72 -15.92
C THR A 93 -2.96 4.34 -16.41
N ASN A 94 -3.93 3.44 -16.58
CA ASN A 94 -3.76 2.17 -17.28
C ASN A 94 -3.80 2.39 -18.80
N PHE A 95 -2.67 2.73 -19.42
CA PHE A 95 -2.59 3.01 -20.86
C PHE A 95 -2.67 1.79 -21.78
N GLY A 96 -3.38 1.96 -22.91
CA GLY A 96 -3.43 0.96 -23.96
C GLY A 96 -4.32 -0.22 -23.57
N ARG A 97 -3.83 -1.45 -23.79
CA ARG A 97 -4.67 -2.67 -23.76
C ARG A 97 -4.03 -3.86 -23.05
N THR A 98 -2.89 -3.63 -22.38
CA THR A 98 -2.14 -4.66 -21.64
C THR A 98 -1.77 -4.19 -20.23
N SER A 99 -2.31 -3.04 -19.79
CA SER A 99 -2.29 -2.56 -18.41
C SER A 99 -3.66 -2.69 -17.76
N GLY A 100 -3.73 -2.57 -16.44
CA GLY A 100 -4.96 -2.68 -15.67
C GLY A 100 -5.37 -4.13 -15.37
N GLY A 101 -6.59 -4.29 -14.90
CA GLY A 101 -7.15 -5.58 -14.50
C GLY A 101 -8.58 -5.78 -15.02
N PRO A 102 -9.18 -6.95 -14.76
CA PRO A 102 -10.53 -7.25 -15.20
C PRO A 102 -11.52 -6.18 -14.72
N PHE A 103 -12.17 -5.51 -15.67
CA PHE A 103 -13.15 -4.44 -15.45
C PHE A 103 -12.64 -3.18 -14.72
N TYR A 104 -11.33 -2.98 -14.58
CA TYR A 104 -10.81 -1.70 -14.09
C TYR A 104 -11.03 -0.62 -15.15
N ILE A 105 -11.34 0.60 -14.72
CA ILE A 105 -11.38 1.73 -15.66
C ILE A 105 -9.96 2.10 -16.09
N THR A 106 -9.85 2.90 -17.16
CA THR A 106 -8.56 3.40 -17.65
C THR A 106 -7.85 4.24 -16.60
N SER A 107 -8.59 5.07 -15.87
CA SER A 107 -8.04 5.84 -14.76
C SER A 107 -7.61 4.93 -13.62
N TYR A 108 -6.42 5.17 -13.09
CA TYR A 108 -5.92 4.59 -11.86
C TYR A 108 -5.67 5.67 -10.81
N ASP A 109 -6.42 6.78 -10.86
CA ASP A 109 -6.30 7.94 -9.96
C ASP A 109 -6.25 7.54 -8.47
N TYR A 110 -7.10 6.58 -8.08
CA TYR A 110 -7.12 5.96 -6.76
C TYR A 110 -7.56 6.88 -5.60
N ASP A 111 -7.92 8.15 -5.85
CA ASP A 111 -8.04 9.19 -4.81
C ASP A 111 -6.67 9.51 -4.15
N ALA A 112 -5.61 9.36 -4.95
CA ALA A 112 -4.23 9.52 -4.53
C ALA A 112 -3.90 10.98 -4.13
N PRO A 113 -2.88 11.19 -3.28
CA PRO A 113 -2.32 12.50 -2.99
C PRO A 113 -1.79 13.26 -4.22
N ILE A 114 -1.50 12.58 -5.33
CA ILE A 114 -1.26 13.20 -6.63
C ILE A 114 -2.27 12.60 -7.59
N ASP A 115 -3.13 13.45 -8.17
CA ASP A 115 -4.17 13.02 -9.08
C ASP A 115 -3.60 12.35 -10.35
N GLU A 116 -4.45 11.71 -11.15
CA GLU A 116 -4.06 11.02 -12.39
C GLU A 116 -3.21 11.89 -13.34
N TYR A 117 -3.35 13.21 -13.28
CA TYR A 117 -2.70 14.17 -14.17
C TYR A 117 -1.45 14.81 -13.55
N GLY A 118 -1.02 14.37 -12.36
CA GLY A 118 0.18 14.87 -11.69
C GLY A 118 -0.03 16.15 -10.89
N ARG A 119 -1.28 16.49 -10.52
CA ARG A 119 -1.60 17.69 -9.76
C ARG A 119 -1.78 17.34 -8.28
N SER A 120 -1.41 18.28 -7.41
CA SER A 120 -1.79 18.21 -6.00
C SER A 120 -3.28 18.46 -5.83
N PRO A 121 -3.94 17.89 -4.82
CA PRO A 121 -5.33 18.20 -4.49
C PRO A 121 -5.38 19.67 -4.03
N GLU A 122 -6.42 20.40 -4.43
CA GLU A 122 -6.70 21.75 -3.92
C GLU A 122 -7.16 21.73 -2.46
#